data_AF-A0A9C9FXT6-F1
#
_entry.id   AF-A0A9C9FXT6-F1
#
_cell.length_a   1.000
_cell.length_b   1.000
_cell.length_c   1.000
_cell.angle_alpha   90.00
_cell.angle_beta   90.00
_cell.angle_gamma   90.00
#
_symmetry.space_group_name_H-M   'P 1'
#
loop_
_entity.id
_entity.type
_entity.pdbx_description
1 polymer ?
#
loop_
_entity_poly.entity_id
_entity_poly.type
_entity_poly.pdbx_seq_one_letter_code
_entity_poly.pdbx_strand_id
1 'polypeptide(L)'
;MSKKLLALAVAAAVAAPVSATYAASGVYFSLRDQLSIADNGTKTSSKVKNAGSRIGAKMTEDLGNGLKGFARYEIKIDTATSGGVTGGRLGYVGIKGAFGSVSLGQQWGPYYNALGDFDVYNASGAEFYQGPFRLSNSLVYTAPSSDMFSGQIALVMNGYDATVANDQTGVDQVHVGAKFSFGPATLGLGYISDQVNSNNDLVGATLALAFGNATLFFNGESKQQAVGSDIKTYHVVGQFKSGKTRFRAGFSTNDNTNDDAFQLGVEHKLTGTFRVWAEYENQSPNVGPSTSAISLGMRKDWK
;
A
#
# COMPACT_ATOMS: atom_id res chain seq x y z
N MET A 1 -15.51 -35.95 -17.85
CA MET A 1 -16.28 -36.05 -16.60
C MET A 1 -15.66 -35.28 -15.41
N SER A 2 -14.95 -34.17 -15.61
CA SER A 2 -14.18 -33.52 -14.52
C SER A 2 -14.59 -32.09 -14.14
N LYS A 3 -15.55 -31.46 -14.83
CA LYS A 3 -16.00 -30.09 -14.51
C LYS A 3 -17.30 -30.03 -13.70
N LYS A 4 -18.13 -31.08 -13.78
CA LYS A 4 -19.44 -31.15 -13.09
C LYS A 4 -19.34 -31.53 -11.61
N LEU A 5 -18.28 -32.23 -11.21
CA LEU A 5 -18.03 -32.63 -9.81
C LEU A 5 -17.56 -31.45 -8.94
N LEU A 6 -16.75 -30.54 -9.48
CA LEU A 6 -16.30 -29.33 -8.79
C LEU A 6 -17.44 -28.31 -8.64
N ALA A 7 -18.31 -28.18 -9.64
CA ALA A 7 -19.50 -27.32 -9.55
C ALA A 7 -20.51 -27.81 -8.50
N LEU A 8 -20.63 -29.12 -8.31
CA LEU A 8 -21.55 -29.72 -7.34
C LEU A 8 -21.04 -29.60 -5.90
N ALA A 9 -19.72 -29.61 -5.68
CA ALA A 9 -19.11 -29.36 -4.36
C ALA A 9 -19.24 -27.89 -3.91
N VAL A 10 -19.20 -26.93 -4.84
CA VAL A 10 -19.44 -25.50 -4.55
C VAL A 10 -20.92 -25.23 -4.31
N ALA A 11 -21.82 -25.90 -5.02
CA ALA A 11 -23.27 -25.75 -4.81
C ALA A 11 -23.76 -26.35 -3.48
N ALA A 12 -23.15 -27.44 -3.01
CA ALA A 12 -23.53 -28.08 -1.74
C ALA A 12 -23.15 -27.24 -0.50
N ALA A 13 -22.21 -26.30 -0.61
CA ALA A 13 -21.84 -25.37 0.46
C ALA A 13 -22.80 -24.17 0.60
N VAL A 14 -23.66 -23.91 -0.39
CA VAL A 14 -24.55 -22.72 -0.43
C VAL A 14 -25.95 -23.01 0.15
N ALA A 15 -26.26 -24.27 0.46
CA ALA A 15 -27.61 -24.70 0.86
C ALA A 15 -27.82 -24.91 2.38
N ALA A 16 -26.86 -24.56 3.23
CA ALA A 16 -27.09 -24.54 4.68
C ALA A 16 -27.78 -23.20 5.05
N PRO A 17 -28.95 -23.21 5.72
CA PRO A 17 -29.54 -21.99 6.25
C PRO A 17 -28.69 -21.54 7.44
N VAL A 18 -27.68 -20.70 7.19
CA VAL A 18 -26.89 -20.07 8.24
C VAL A 18 -27.71 -18.90 8.78
N SER A 19 -28.41 -19.12 9.90
CA SER A 19 -28.88 -18.04 10.75
C SER A 19 -27.68 -17.41 11.48
N ALA A 20 -26.82 -16.70 10.76
CA ALA A 20 -25.72 -15.93 11.33
C ALA A 20 -26.21 -14.51 11.66
N THR A 21 -26.09 -14.15 12.94
CA THR A 21 -26.14 -12.77 13.40
C THR A 21 -24.98 -12.01 12.74
N TYR A 22 -25.25 -11.09 11.82
CA TYR A 22 -24.23 -10.34 11.09
C TYR A 22 -23.39 -9.49 12.05
N ALA A 23 -22.20 -9.97 12.41
CA ALA A 23 -21.20 -9.13 13.07
C ALA A 23 -20.40 -8.37 12.00
N ALA A 24 -20.94 -7.25 11.50
CA ALA A 24 -20.10 -6.27 10.84
C ALA A 24 -19.02 -5.82 11.85
N SER A 25 -17.75 -6.19 11.61
CA SER A 25 -16.64 -5.79 12.47
C SER A 25 -16.19 -4.36 12.15
N GLY A 26 -17.06 -3.40 12.50
CA GLY A 26 -16.76 -1.97 12.65
C GLY A 26 -16.65 -1.17 11.34
N VAL A 27 -17.57 -0.22 11.17
CA VAL A 27 -17.37 0.90 10.23
C VAL A 27 -16.38 1.87 10.86
N TYR A 28 -15.36 2.27 10.12
CA TYR A 28 -14.32 3.18 10.57
C TYR A 28 -14.19 4.39 9.65
N PHE A 29 -13.71 5.48 10.23
CA PHE A 29 -13.42 6.73 9.54
C PHE A 29 -11.99 7.16 9.85
N SER A 30 -11.32 7.76 8.87
CA SER A 30 -10.05 8.44 9.09
C SER A 30 -10.14 9.75 8.32
N LEU A 31 -10.29 10.87 9.01
CA LEU A 31 -10.26 12.20 8.40
C LEU A 31 -8.86 12.79 8.60
N ARG A 32 -8.28 13.28 7.51
CA ARG A 32 -6.90 13.74 7.40
C ARG A 32 -6.85 14.93 6.47
N ASP A 33 -6.60 16.09 7.04
CA ASP A 33 -6.41 17.31 6.27
C ASP A 33 -5.13 18.00 6.70
N GLN A 34 -4.54 18.73 5.76
CA GLN A 34 -3.34 19.52 6.01
C GLN A 34 -3.41 20.85 5.28
N LEU A 35 -2.88 21.89 5.91
CA LEU A 35 -2.39 23.05 5.19
C LEU A 35 -1.09 22.65 4.48
N SER A 36 -1.00 22.92 3.18
CA SER A 36 0.20 22.72 2.38
C SER A 36 0.61 24.05 1.76
N ILE A 37 1.84 24.46 2.04
CA ILE A 37 2.49 25.63 1.44
C ILE A 37 3.57 25.08 0.54
N ALA A 38 3.38 25.17 -0.77
CA ALA A 38 4.25 24.56 -1.77
C ALA A 38 4.86 25.61 -2.69
N ASP A 39 6.17 25.51 -2.91
CA ASP A 39 6.91 26.26 -3.90
C ASP A 39 7.27 25.33 -5.06
N ASN A 40 6.91 25.72 -6.28
CA ASN A 40 7.21 24.95 -7.49
C ASN A 40 8.42 25.48 -8.27
N GLY A 41 9.24 26.32 -7.63
CA GLY A 41 10.41 26.94 -8.23
C GLY A 41 10.13 28.25 -8.97
N THR A 42 8.86 28.60 -9.17
CA THR A 42 8.44 29.88 -9.80
C THR A 42 7.44 30.64 -8.94
N LYS A 43 6.57 29.93 -8.22
CA LYS A 43 5.51 30.50 -7.39
C LYS A 43 5.35 29.67 -6.12
N THR A 44 5.06 30.37 -5.03
CA THR A 44 4.57 29.78 -3.80
C THR A 44 3.05 29.81 -3.78
N SER A 45 2.42 28.71 -3.37
CA SER A 45 0.97 28.61 -3.19
C SER A 45 0.63 27.90 -1.89
N SER A 46 -0.50 28.28 -1.29
CA SER A 46 -1.02 27.62 -0.09
C SER A 46 -2.41 27.06 -0.35
N LYS A 47 -2.66 25.82 0.07
CA LYS A 47 -3.99 25.22 0.02
C LYS A 47 -4.18 24.20 1.13
N VAL A 48 -5.44 24.00 1.53
CA VAL A 48 -5.80 22.81 2.31
C VAL A 48 -5.84 21.61 1.36
N LYS A 49 -5.22 20.50 1.75
CA LYS A 49 -5.20 19.23 1.01
C LYS A 49 -5.79 18.12 1.87
N ASN A 50 -6.54 17.26 1.21
CA ASN A 50 -6.89 15.95 1.75
C ASN A 50 -5.61 15.08 1.81
N ALA A 51 -5.28 14.56 2.98
CA ALA A 51 -4.13 13.70 3.22
C ALA A 51 -4.53 12.21 3.30
N GLY A 52 -5.50 11.81 2.47
CA GLY A 52 -6.01 10.45 2.40
C GLY A 52 -7.12 10.14 3.40
N SER A 53 -8.13 11.02 3.49
CA SER A 53 -9.34 10.74 4.25
C SER A 53 -10.12 9.57 3.63
N ARG A 54 -10.77 8.76 4.47
CA ARG A 54 -11.44 7.52 4.06
C ARG A 54 -12.52 7.09 5.03
N ILE A 55 -13.50 6.36 4.51
CA ILE A 55 -14.46 5.55 5.27
C ILE A 55 -14.36 4.11 4.79
N GLY A 56 -14.47 3.15 5.71
CA GLY A 56 -14.49 1.75 5.34
C GLY A 56 -15.12 0.86 6.41
N ALA A 57 -15.27 -0.41 6.05
CA ALA A 57 -15.74 -1.46 6.95
C ALA A 57 -14.83 -2.67 6.82
N LYS A 58 -14.63 -3.36 7.95
CA LYS A 58 -14.08 -4.71 7.96
C LYS A 58 -15.21 -5.66 8.35
N MET A 59 -15.22 -6.82 7.73
CA MET A 59 -16.24 -7.84 7.95
C MET A 59 -15.53 -9.17 8.09
N THR A 60 -15.98 -9.97 9.06
CA THR A 60 -15.42 -11.28 9.34
C THR A 60 -16.53 -12.21 9.79
N GLU A 61 -16.56 -13.41 9.24
CA GLU A 61 -17.55 -14.44 9.56
C GLU A 61 -16.81 -15.74 9.88
N ASP A 62 -17.22 -16.42 10.94
CA ASP A 62 -16.73 -17.77 11.22
C ASP A 62 -17.49 -18.76 10.35
N LEU A 63 -16.78 -19.50 9.51
CA LEU A 63 -17.38 -20.48 8.59
C LEU A 63 -17.34 -21.90 9.19
N GLY A 64 -16.88 -22.05 10.43
CA GLY A 64 -16.66 -23.35 11.07
C GLY A 64 -15.40 -24.05 10.57
N ASN A 65 -15.04 -25.17 11.22
CA ASN A 65 -13.92 -26.04 10.84
C ASN A 65 -12.56 -25.31 10.68
N GLY A 66 -12.34 -24.24 11.46
CA GLY A 66 -11.12 -23.43 11.39
C GLY A 66 -11.04 -22.49 10.17
N LEU A 67 -12.13 -22.33 9.42
CA LEU A 67 -12.25 -21.39 8.31
C LEU A 67 -12.93 -20.08 8.75
N LYS A 68 -12.45 -18.97 8.18
CA LYS A 68 -13.07 -17.65 8.34
C LYS A 68 -13.23 -16.96 7.00
N GLY A 69 -14.43 -16.45 6.75
CA GLY A 69 -14.70 -15.51 5.67
C GLY A 69 -14.30 -14.12 6.13
N PHE A 70 -13.75 -13.32 5.23
CA PHE A 70 -13.47 -11.91 5.51
C PHE A 70 -13.75 -11.05 4.28
N ALA A 71 -14.15 -9.81 4.53
CA ALA A 71 -14.27 -8.80 3.50
C ALA A 71 -13.81 -7.44 4.00
N ARG A 72 -13.38 -6.60 3.06
CA ARG A 72 -13.04 -5.20 3.33
C ARG A 72 -13.56 -4.33 2.22
N TYR A 73 -14.25 -3.27 2.61
CA TYR A 73 -14.67 -2.23 1.70
C TYR A 73 -14.22 -0.88 2.22
N GLU A 74 -13.69 -0.04 1.35
CA GLU A 74 -13.19 1.27 1.73
C GLU A 74 -13.11 2.21 0.53
N ILE A 75 -13.59 3.43 0.73
CA ILE A 75 -13.61 4.50 -0.25
C ILE A 75 -12.81 5.70 0.24
N LYS A 76 -12.25 6.44 -0.71
CA LYS A 76 -11.62 7.74 -0.46
C LYS A 76 -12.71 8.80 -0.41
N ILE A 77 -12.60 9.69 0.56
CA ILE A 77 -13.44 10.88 0.66
C ILE A 77 -12.53 12.10 0.59
N ASP A 78 -12.91 13.09 -0.20
CA ASP A 78 -12.21 14.36 -0.24
C ASP A 78 -12.85 15.33 0.74
N THR A 79 -12.08 15.66 1.77
CA THR A 79 -12.47 16.57 2.85
C THR A 79 -11.97 17.99 2.66
N ALA A 80 -11.12 18.24 1.66
CA ALA A 80 -10.52 19.54 1.44
C ALA A 80 -11.27 20.38 0.40
N THR A 81 -11.94 19.75 -0.57
CA THR A 81 -12.66 20.47 -1.62
C THR A 81 -14.11 20.03 -1.77
N SER A 82 -14.36 18.91 -2.43
CA SER A 82 -15.69 18.48 -2.87
C SER A 82 -16.59 17.97 -1.74
N GLY A 83 -16.02 17.53 -0.61
CA GLY A 83 -16.75 16.81 0.43
C GLY A 83 -17.20 15.40 0.01
N GLY A 84 -16.91 14.98 -1.22
CA GLY A 84 -17.50 13.81 -1.87
C GLY A 84 -16.62 12.57 -1.89
N VAL A 85 -17.18 11.48 -2.43
CA VAL A 85 -16.44 10.25 -2.73
C VAL A 85 -15.57 10.47 -3.96
N THR A 86 -14.26 10.24 -3.82
CA THR A 86 -13.27 10.47 -4.90
C THR A 86 -12.70 9.18 -5.49
N GLY A 87 -13.16 8.02 -5.01
CA GLY A 87 -12.91 6.74 -5.63
C GLY A 87 -12.76 5.59 -4.65
N GLY A 88 -12.64 4.37 -5.19
CA GLY A 88 -12.37 3.16 -4.40
C GLY A 88 -10.96 3.13 -3.83
N ARG A 89 -10.80 2.55 -2.64
CA ARG A 89 -9.48 2.29 -2.03
C ARG A 89 -9.23 0.80 -1.86
N LEU A 90 -10.12 0.08 -1.20
CA LEU A 90 -10.05 -1.36 -1.01
C LEU A 90 -11.45 -1.96 -1.19
N GLY A 91 -11.54 -3.11 -1.83
CA GLY A 91 -12.80 -3.79 -2.09
C GLY A 91 -12.50 -5.24 -2.41
N TYR A 92 -12.53 -6.11 -1.41
CA TYR A 92 -12.19 -7.52 -1.59
C TYR A 92 -12.91 -8.42 -0.59
N VAL A 93 -13.06 -9.67 -0.97
CA VAL A 93 -13.55 -10.78 -0.15
C VAL A 93 -12.52 -11.89 -0.17
N GLY A 94 -12.44 -12.69 0.90
CA GLY A 94 -11.52 -13.80 0.97
C GLY A 94 -11.91 -14.83 2.01
N ILE A 95 -11.17 -15.94 1.97
CA ILE A 95 -11.27 -17.04 2.91
C ILE A 95 -9.90 -17.28 3.55
N LYS A 96 -9.90 -17.52 4.86
CA LYS A 96 -8.70 -17.79 5.66
C LYS A 96 -8.85 -19.09 6.42
N GLY A 97 -7.76 -19.83 6.56
CA GLY A 97 -7.65 -21.04 7.38
C GLY A 97 -6.19 -21.36 7.73
N ALA A 98 -5.92 -22.62 8.08
CA ALA A 98 -4.55 -23.08 8.39
C ALA A 98 -3.58 -22.92 7.19
N PHE A 99 -4.11 -22.91 5.96
CA PHE A 99 -3.34 -22.73 4.73
C PHE A 99 -2.90 -21.27 4.47
N GLY A 100 -3.27 -20.32 5.31
CA GLY A 100 -3.14 -18.88 5.04
C GLY A 100 -4.47 -18.30 4.55
N SER A 101 -4.44 -17.42 3.55
CA SER A 101 -5.67 -16.85 2.98
C SER A 101 -5.59 -16.61 1.48
N VAL A 102 -6.74 -16.71 0.81
CA VAL A 102 -6.93 -16.27 -0.57
C VAL A 102 -7.99 -15.17 -0.60
N SER A 103 -7.75 -14.09 -1.34
CA SER A 103 -8.70 -12.98 -1.51
C SER A 103 -8.76 -12.46 -2.95
N LEU A 104 -9.94 -11.99 -3.33
CA LEU A 104 -10.26 -11.49 -4.66
C LEU A 104 -10.77 -10.05 -4.58
N GLY A 105 -10.26 -9.18 -5.46
CA GLY A 105 -10.72 -7.79 -5.62
C GLY A 105 -9.60 -6.76 -5.56
N GLN A 106 -9.96 -5.49 -5.32
CA GLN A 106 -8.99 -4.41 -5.20
C GLN A 106 -8.36 -4.39 -3.80
N GLN A 107 -7.07 -4.66 -3.70
CA GLN A 107 -6.38 -4.78 -2.41
C GLN A 107 -4.93 -4.31 -2.47
N TRP A 108 -4.23 -4.27 -1.33
CA TRP A 108 -2.81 -3.91 -1.31
C TRP A 108 -1.95 -4.94 -2.05
N GLY A 109 -0.97 -4.47 -2.83
CA GLY A 109 -0.08 -5.34 -3.58
C GLY A 109 0.97 -6.02 -2.69
N PRO A 110 1.33 -7.30 -2.95
CA PRO A 110 2.41 -8.00 -2.25
C PRO A 110 3.72 -7.22 -2.24
N TYR A 111 4.09 -6.64 -3.38
CA TYR A 111 5.32 -5.87 -3.54
C TYR A 111 5.36 -4.66 -2.57
N TYR A 112 4.31 -3.84 -2.54
CA TYR A 112 4.21 -2.72 -1.59
C TYR A 112 4.19 -3.20 -0.13
N ASN A 113 3.45 -4.27 0.17
CA ASN A 113 3.40 -4.81 1.53
C ASN A 113 4.76 -5.30 2.02
N ALA A 114 5.64 -5.75 1.12
CA ALA A 114 7.01 -6.18 1.43
C ALA A 114 8.00 -5.01 1.55
N LEU A 115 7.91 -4.01 0.67
CA LEU A 115 8.94 -2.97 0.56
C LEU A 115 8.57 -1.64 1.23
N GLY A 116 7.30 -1.28 1.31
CA GLY A 116 6.82 0.06 1.64
C GLY A 116 6.98 0.51 3.09
N ASP A 117 7.74 -0.19 3.94
CA ASP A 117 7.90 0.16 5.36
C ASP A 117 8.64 1.50 5.57
N PHE A 118 9.40 1.96 4.57
CA PHE A 118 10.05 3.26 4.57
C PHE A 118 9.08 4.43 4.33
N ASP A 119 7.85 4.16 3.87
CA ASP A 119 6.77 5.15 3.66
C ASP A 119 6.17 5.59 5.01
N VAL A 120 6.91 6.42 5.74
CA VAL A 120 6.58 6.76 7.14
C VAL A 120 5.88 8.11 7.32
N TYR A 121 5.82 8.93 6.27
CA TYR A 121 5.30 10.31 6.30
C TYR A 121 3.77 10.36 6.12
N ASN A 122 3.15 11.50 6.46
CA ASN A 122 1.70 11.70 6.38
C ASN A 122 1.25 12.44 5.12
N ALA A 123 2.05 13.42 4.66
CA ALA A 123 1.72 14.33 3.57
C ALA A 123 2.14 13.80 2.19
N SER A 124 3.41 13.44 2.08
CA SER A 124 4.06 12.87 0.91
C SER A 124 5.13 11.92 1.46
N GLY A 125 5.14 10.68 1.01
CA GLY A 125 6.08 9.66 1.44
C GLY A 125 6.26 8.68 0.30
N ALA A 126 7.38 7.95 0.33
CA ALA A 126 7.75 7.05 -0.77
C ALA A 126 7.83 7.77 -2.13
N GLU A 127 8.36 9.00 -2.12
CA GLU A 127 8.78 9.68 -3.35
C GLU A 127 9.64 8.72 -4.17
N PHE A 128 9.48 8.68 -5.50
CA PHE A 128 10.20 7.75 -6.39
C PHE A 128 9.94 6.25 -6.19
N TYR A 129 9.05 5.81 -5.30
CA TYR A 129 8.67 4.40 -5.22
C TYR A 129 8.09 3.89 -6.55
N GLN A 130 8.56 2.73 -7.02
CA GLN A 130 8.32 2.28 -8.39
C GLN A 130 7.09 1.37 -8.55
N GLY A 131 6.70 0.66 -7.49
CA GLY A 131 5.60 -0.31 -7.54
C GLY A 131 4.21 0.31 -7.44
N PRO A 132 3.13 -0.42 -7.80
CA PRO A 132 1.79 -0.01 -7.43
C PRO A 132 1.55 -0.27 -5.94
N PHE A 133 0.82 0.64 -5.29
CA PHE A 133 0.35 0.43 -3.92
C PHE A 133 -0.71 -0.67 -3.84
N ARG A 134 -1.65 -0.68 -4.80
CA ARG A 134 -2.83 -1.55 -4.79
C ARG A 134 -3.06 -2.16 -6.16
N LEU A 135 -3.63 -3.35 -6.15
CA LEU A 135 -3.92 -4.15 -7.34
C LEU A 135 -5.43 -4.26 -7.47
N SER A 136 -5.98 -3.76 -8.56
CA SER A 136 -7.35 -4.05 -9.00
C SER A 136 -7.38 -5.41 -9.72
N ASN A 137 -8.57 -5.99 -9.90
CA ASN A 137 -8.75 -7.27 -10.60
C ASN A 137 -7.78 -8.38 -10.13
N SER A 138 -7.51 -8.41 -8.82
CA SER A 138 -6.42 -9.23 -8.27
C SER A 138 -6.95 -10.45 -7.52
N LEU A 139 -6.21 -11.56 -7.64
CA LEU A 139 -6.23 -12.68 -6.73
C LEU A 139 -4.94 -12.65 -5.91
N VAL A 140 -5.05 -12.64 -4.58
CA VAL A 140 -3.89 -12.67 -3.68
C VAL A 140 -3.95 -13.91 -2.81
N TYR A 141 -2.87 -14.68 -2.79
CA TYR A 141 -2.59 -15.66 -1.76
C TYR A 141 -1.62 -15.07 -0.74
N THR A 142 -1.96 -15.19 0.55
CA THR A 142 -1.09 -14.86 1.68
C THR A 142 -0.75 -16.14 2.40
N ALA A 143 0.54 -16.46 2.48
CA ALA A 143 1.03 -17.63 3.19
C ALA A 143 0.74 -17.55 4.70
N PRO A 144 0.68 -18.69 5.41
CA PRO A 144 0.73 -18.68 6.87
C PRO A 144 1.94 -17.87 7.33
N SER A 145 1.70 -16.85 8.16
CA SER A 145 2.74 -15.97 8.68
C SER A 145 3.15 -16.36 10.10
N SER A 146 4.40 -16.11 10.44
CA SER A 146 4.96 -16.17 11.79
C SER A 146 5.65 -14.85 12.14
N ASP A 147 6.21 -14.74 13.35
CA ASP A 147 7.01 -13.57 13.72
C ASP A 147 8.28 -13.42 12.86
N MET A 148 8.75 -14.52 12.25
CA MET A 148 9.95 -14.55 11.42
C MET A 148 9.66 -14.39 9.92
N PHE A 149 8.45 -14.69 9.46
CA PHE A 149 8.14 -14.73 8.03
C PHE A 149 6.72 -14.29 7.71
N SER A 150 6.58 -13.49 6.66
CA SER A 150 5.30 -13.27 5.98
C SER A 150 5.52 -13.20 4.48
N GLY A 151 4.63 -13.80 3.68
CA GLY A 151 4.77 -13.85 2.23
C GLY A 151 3.44 -13.80 1.51
N GLN A 152 3.44 -13.20 0.33
CA GLN A 152 2.28 -13.03 -0.51
C GLN A 152 2.65 -13.18 -1.99
N ILE A 153 1.72 -13.75 -2.76
CA ILE A 153 1.74 -13.73 -4.22
C ILE A 153 0.39 -13.21 -4.72
N ALA A 154 0.42 -12.40 -5.77
CA ALA A 154 -0.78 -11.94 -6.45
C ALA A 154 -0.70 -12.24 -7.94
N LEU A 155 -1.87 -12.50 -8.51
CA LEU A 155 -2.12 -12.50 -9.93
C LEU A 155 -3.05 -11.32 -10.23
N VAL A 156 -2.66 -10.45 -11.16
CA VAL A 156 -3.51 -9.39 -11.71
C VAL A 156 -4.12 -9.92 -13.00
N MET A 157 -5.45 -9.93 -13.08
CA MET A 157 -6.18 -10.48 -14.23
C MET A 157 -6.46 -9.37 -15.25
N ASN A 158 -6.37 -9.72 -16.54
CA ASN A 158 -6.62 -8.80 -17.66
C ASN A 158 -7.99 -8.13 -17.63
N GLY A 159 -9.00 -8.79 -17.04
CA GLY A 159 -10.35 -8.25 -17.01
C GLY A 159 -10.97 -8.24 -18.41
N TYR A 160 -11.20 -9.45 -18.94
CA TYR A 160 -11.74 -9.72 -20.28
C TYR A 160 -12.70 -8.65 -20.83
N ASP A 161 -12.35 -8.08 -21.98
CA ASP A 161 -13.19 -7.15 -22.74
C ASP A 161 -13.55 -7.74 -24.10
N ALA A 162 -14.80 -8.18 -24.24
CA ALA A 162 -15.34 -8.81 -25.44
C ALA A 162 -15.34 -7.90 -26.68
N THR A 163 -15.04 -6.61 -26.53
CA THR A 163 -15.04 -5.63 -27.63
C THR A 163 -13.66 -5.41 -28.25
N VAL A 164 -12.59 -5.95 -27.66
CA VAL A 164 -11.21 -5.77 -28.12
C VAL A 164 -10.70 -7.03 -28.82
N ALA A 165 -10.44 -6.92 -30.13
CA ALA A 165 -9.76 -7.98 -30.87
C ALA A 165 -8.30 -8.12 -30.38
N ASN A 166 -7.86 -9.35 -30.07
CA ASN A 166 -6.59 -9.69 -29.40
C ASN A 166 -6.52 -9.37 -27.90
N ASP A 167 -7.64 -9.44 -27.19
CA ASP A 167 -7.61 -9.43 -25.73
C ASP A 167 -6.75 -10.60 -25.20
N GLN A 168 -5.67 -10.29 -24.48
CA GLN A 168 -4.75 -11.30 -23.96
C GLN A 168 -5.43 -12.10 -22.85
N THR A 169 -5.97 -13.28 -23.14
CA THR A 169 -6.63 -14.09 -22.12
C THR A 169 -5.62 -14.57 -21.07
N GLY A 170 -5.61 -14.02 -19.84
CA GLY A 170 -4.69 -14.52 -18.81
C GLY A 170 -4.37 -13.58 -17.65
N VAL A 171 -3.15 -13.77 -17.13
CA VAL A 171 -2.56 -13.01 -16.02
C VAL A 171 -1.70 -11.90 -16.61
N ASP A 172 -2.02 -10.65 -16.30
CA ASP A 172 -1.27 -9.49 -16.76
C ASP A 172 0.01 -9.28 -15.95
N GLN A 173 -0.09 -9.47 -14.64
CA GLN A 173 1.05 -9.28 -13.75
C GLN A 173 1.06 -10.32 -12.64
N VAL A 174 2.27 -10.75 -12.29
CA VAL A 174 2.53 -11.57 -11.11
C VAL A 174 3.30 -10.72 -10.11
N HIS A 175 2.77 -10.56 -8.90
CA HIS A 175 3.43 -9.82 -7.83
C HIS A 175 3.82 -10.77 -6.73
N VAL A 176 5.05 -10.68 -6.24
CA VAL A 176 5.56 -11.45 -5.11
C VAL A 176 6.14 -10.48 -4.09
N GLY A 177 5.85 -10.73 -2.81
CA GLY A 177 6.42 -9.98 -1.70
C GLY A 177 6.63 -10.88 -0.50
N ALA A 178 7.79 -10.78 0.14
CA ALA A 178 8.13 -11.53 1.34
C ALA A 178 8.88 -10.65 2.33
N LYS A 179 8.68 -10.92 3.62
CA LYS A 179 9.46 -10.34 4.72
C LYS A 179 10.03 -11.43 5.60
N PHE A 180 11.26 -11.21 6.04
CA PHE A 180 11.99 -12.06 6.96
C PHE A 180 12.50 -11.22 8.13
N SER A 181 12.25 -11.65 9.36
CA SER A 181 12.68 -10.96 10.57
C SER A 181 13.78 -11.75 11.29
N PHE A 182 14.89 -11.07 11.61
CA PHE A 182 16.08 -11.62 12.26
C PHE A 182 16.50 -10.69 13.41
N GLY A 183 15.90 -10.90 14.59
CA GLY A 183 16.13 -10.02 15.75
C GLY A 183 15.70 -8.58 15.45
N PRO A 184 16.59 -7.58 15.52
CA PRO A 184 16.26 -6.18 15.24
C PRO A 184 16.12 -5.87 13.74
N ALA A 185 16.46 -6.80 12.85
CA ALA A 185 16.43 -6.60 11.40
C ALA A 185 15.17 -7.20 10.77
N THR A 186 14.59 -6.50 9.81
CA THR A 186 13.56 -7.04 8.91
C THR A 186 13.97 -6.79 7.46
N LEU A 187 14.11 -7.85 6.68
CA LEU A 187 14.39 -7.82 5.24
C LEU A 187 13.09 -8.08 4.47
N GLY A 188 12.66 -7.10 3.68
CA GLY A 188 11.62 -7.22 2.67
C GLY A 188 12.22 -7.44 1.28
N LEU A 189 11.65 -8.37 0.51
CA LEU A 189 12.00 -8.64 -0.89
C LEU A 189 10.73 -8.63 -1.73
N GLY A 190 10.81 -8.12 -2.95
CA GLY A 190 9.66 -8.00 -3.83
C GLY A 190 10.06 -8.14 -5.28
N TYR A 191 9.16 -8.73 -6.06
CA TYR A 191 9.29 -8.85 -7.51
C TYR A 191 7.92 -8.69 -8.18
N ILE A 192 7.87 -7.99 -9.30
CA ILE A 192 6.71 -7.87 -10.17
C ILE A 192 7.15 -8.27 -11.56
N SER A 193 6.46 -9.25 -12.13
CA SER A 193 6.58 -9.58 -13.55
C SER A 193 5.39 -9.01 -14.31
N ASP A 194 5.65 -8.27 -15.38
CA ASP A 194 4.65 -7.73 -16.29
C ASP A 194 4.62 -8.58 -17.58
N GLN A 195 3.49 -9.22 -17.83
CA GLN A 195 3.28 -10.13 -18.95
C GLN A 195 2.70 -9.41 -20.18
N VAL A 196 2.23 -8.17 -20.01
CA VAL A 196 1.59 -7.37 -21.07
C VAL A 196 2.59 -6.42 -21.70
N ASN A 197 3.34 -5.70 -20.86
CA ASN A 197 4.34 -4.73 -21.29
C ASN A 197 5.72 -5.36 -21.20
N SER A 198 6.37 -5.57 -22.36
CA SER A 198 7.75 -6.05 -22.37
C SER A 198 8.68 -5.10 -21.61
N ASN A 199 9.64 -5.66 -20.88
CA ASN A 199 10.67 -4.93 -20.12
C ASN A 199 10.08 -3.95 -19.09
N ASN A 200 9.10 -4.38 -18.31
CA ASN A 200 8.49 -3.59 -17.23
C ASN A 200 8.50 -4.32 -15.87
N ASP A 201 9.34 -5.36 -15.76
CA ASP A 201 9.56 -6.07 -14.51
C ASP A 201 10.19 -5.15 -13.47
N LEU A 202 9.86 -5.38 -12.20
CA LEU A 202 10.34 -4.59 -11.08
C LEU A 202 10.83 -5.51 -9.97
N VAL A 203 12.03 -5.27 -9.49
CA VAL A 203 12.62 -5.94 -8.33
C VAL A 203 13.01 -4.92 -7.28
N GLY A 204 12.89 -5.27 -6.00
CA GLY A 204 13.39 -4.42 -4.95
C GLY A 204 13.56 -5.13 -3.61
N ALA A 205 14.25 -4.43 -2.72
CA ALA A 205 14.54 -4.88 -1.36
C ALA A 205 14.44 -3.72 -0.37
N THR A 206 13.96 -4.01 0.83
CA THR A 206 13.99 -3.08 1.98
C THR A 206 14.63 -3.75 3.18
N LEU A 207 15.58 -3.09 3.83
CA LEU A 207 16.10 -3.48 5.14
C LEU A 207 15.65 -2.45 6.18
N ALA A 208 14.91 -2.90 7.20
CA ALA A 208 14.62 -2.14 8.39
C ALA A 208 15.50 -2.62 9.55
N LEU A 209 16.18 -1.70 10.25
CA LEU A 209 17.00 -1.98 11.43
C LEU A 209 16.46 -1.21 12.62
N ALA A 210 16.01 -1.93 13.64
CA ALA A 210 15.46 -1.36 14.87
C ALA A 210 16.52 -1.23 15.98
N PHE A 211 16.63 -0.03 16.56
CA PHE A 211 17.54 0.29 17.66
C PHE A 211 16.75 0.95 18.79
N GLY A 212 16.07 0.13 19.59
CA GLY A 212 15.19 0.59 20.66
C GLY A 212 14.07 1.49 20.13
N ASN A 213 14.18 2.79 20.35
CA ASN A 213 13.20 3.78 19.92
C ASN A 213 13.45 4.33 18.49
N ALA A 214 14.55 3.93 17.86
CA ALA A 214 14.90 4.32 16.49
C ALA A 214 14.69 3.16 15.51
N THR A 215 14.43 3.48 14.25
CA THR A 215 14.44 2.54 13.13
C THR A 215 15.07 3.21 11.92
N LEU A 216 16.01 2.54 11.27
CA LEU A 216 16.57 2.95 9.97
C LEU A 216 16.00 2.04 8.88
N PHE A 217 15.58 2.62 7.77
CA PHE A 217 15.10 1.93 6.59
C PHE A 217 16.04 2.22 5.43
N PHE A 218 16.45 1.17 4.72
CA PHE A 218 17.19 1.23 3.47
C PHE A 218 16.34 0.52 2.43
N ASN A 219 15.93 1.21 1.37
CA ASN A 219 15.21 0.60 0.26
C ASN A 219 15.96 0.85 -1.05
N GLY A 220 15.91 -0.14 -1.93
CA GLY A 220 16.40 -0.05 -3.29
C GLY A 220 15.49 -0.80 -4.25
N GLU A 221 15.18 -0.20 -5.39
CA GLU A 221 14.34 -0.76 -6.43
C GLU A 221 15.03 -0.63 -7.81
N SER A 222 14.76 -1.57 -8.71
CA SER A 222 15.18 -1.52 -10.12
C SER A 222 13.99 -1.91 -10.99
N LYS A 223 13.51 -0.97 -11.80
CA LYS A 223 12.41 -1.17 -12.75
C LYS A 223 12.96 -1.22 -14.16
N GLN A 224 12.72 -2.32 -14.86
CA GLN A 224 13.07 -2.43 -16.27
C GLN A 224 12.31 -1.40 -17.10
N GLN A 225 12.94 -0.99 -18.20
CA GLN A 225 12.35 -0.09 -19.20
C GLN A 225 12.46 -0.69 -20.60
N ALA A 226 11.43 -0.45 -21.42
CA ALA A 226 11.38 -0.91 -22.80
C ALA A 226 12.53 -0.37 -23.67
N VAL A 227 12.98 0.86 -23.41
CA VAL A 227 14.08 1.51 -24.11
C VAL A 227 14.90 2.31 -23.09
N GLY A 228 16.21 2.07 -23.02
CA GLY A 228 17.12 2.74 -22.08
C GLY A 228 17.66 1.82 -20.99
N SER A 229 18.17 2.42 -19.91
CA SER A 229 18.58 1.68 -18.71
C SER A 229 17.40 1.54 -17.74
N ASP A 230 17.46 0.56 -16.85
CA ASP A 230 16.52 0.41 -15.73
C ASP A 230 16.45 1.70 -14.89
N ILE A 231 15.26 2.01 -14.38
CA ILE A 231 15.08 3.05 -13.36
C ILE A 231 15.47 2.45 -12.01
N LYS A 232 16.43 3.06 -11.32
CA LYS A 232 16.82 2.69 -9.97
C LYS A 232 16.51 3.80 -8.99
N THR A 233 15.90 3.40 -7.89
CA THR A 233 15.55 4.31 -6.81
C THR A 233 16.09 3.79 -5.50
N TYR A 234 16.53 4.71 -4.65
CA TYR A 234 17.10 4.40 -3.35
C TYR A 234 16.51 5.32 -2.30
N HIS A 235 16.23 4.76 -1.12
CA HIS A 235 15.71 5.51 0.02
C HIS A 235 16.48 5.16 1.29
N VAL A 236 16.87 6.18 2.04
CA VAL A 236 17.38 6.03 3.41
C VAL A 236 16.50 6.88 4.31
N VAL A 237 15.78 6.23 5.22
CA VAL A 237 14.82 6.91 6.11
C VAL A 237 15.06 6.51 7.55
N GLY A 238 15.23 7.50 8.42
CA GLY A 238 15.31 7.33 9.86
C GLY A 238 14.01 7.73 10.53
N GLN A 239 13.58 6.95 11.52
CA GLN A 239 12.46 7.27 12.38
C GLN A 239 12.87 7.12 13.85
N PHE A 240 12.58 8.11 14.68
CA PHE A 240 12.82 8.07 16.12
C PHE A 240 11.56 8.41 16.91
N LYS A 241 11.24 7.60 17.92
CA LYS A 241 10.07 7.81 18.79
C LYS A 241 10.49 8.26 20.18
N SER A 242 10.01 9.42 20.62
CA SER A 242 10.14 9.89 22.00
C SER A 242 8.76 10.13 22.61
N GLY A 243 8.35 9.24 23.52
CA GLY A 243 7.01 9.27 24.12
C GLY A 243 5.90 9.21 23.07
N LYS A 244 5.08 10.27 23.00
CA LYS A 244 3.97 10.42 22.03
C LYS A 244 4.40 11.08 20.71
N THR A 245 5.65 11.53 20.60
CA THR A 245 6.20 12.21 19.44
C THR A 245 7.04 11.24 18.61
N ARG A 246 6.98 11.40 17.31
CA ARG A 246 7.81 10.69 16.35
C ARG A 246 8.46 11.69 15.40
N PHE A 247 9.76 11.56 15.25
CA PHE A 247 10.60 12.33 14.34
C PHE A 247 11.02 11.44 13.17
N ARG A 248 11.14 12.03 11.99
CA ARG A 248 11.49 11.36 10.74
C ARG A 248 12.42 12.26 9.93
N ALA A 249 13.39 11.64 9.29
CA ALA A 249 14.24 12.28 8.30
C ALA A 249 14.55 11.27 7.22
N GLY A 250 14.60 11.69 5.96
CA GLY A 250 14.86 10.77 4.86
C GLY A 250 15.45 11.46 3.65
N PHE A 251 16.18 10.66 2.88
CA PHE A 251 16.75 11.03 1.60
C PHE A 251 16.40 9.98 0.57
N SER A 252 16.07 10.41 -0.65
CA SER A 252 15.69 9.54 -1.75
C SER A 252 16.33 9.99 -3.06
N THR A 253 16.66 9.06 -3.94
CA THR A 253 17.21 9.37 -5.27
C THR A 253 16.49 8.59 -6.36
N ASN A 254 16.41 9.15 -7.56
CA ASN A 254 15.96 8.49 -8.77
C ASN A 254 16.98 8.70 -9.89
N ASP A 255 17.64 7.64 -10.33
CA ASP A 255 18.74 7.74 -11.31
C ASP A 255 18.25 8.04 -12.74
N ASN A 256 16.99 7.76 -13.06
CA ASN A 256 16.43 7.99 -14.38
C ASN A 256 16.22 9.48 -14.65
N THR A 257 15.73 10.22 -13.65
CA THR A 257 15.60 11.68 -13.73
C THR A 257 16.82 12.41 -13.16
N ASN A 258 17.70 11.70 -12.45
CA ASN A 258 18.78 12.24 -11.62
C ASN A 258 18.23 13.23 -10.56
N ASP A 259 17.07 12.90 -10.00
CA ASP A 259 16.40 13.73 -9.00
C ASP A 259 16.72 13.24 -7.59
N ASP A 260 16.94 14.18 -6.68
CA ASP A 260 17.14 13.95 -5.27
C ASP A 260 15.98 14.51 -4.46
N ALA A 261 15.65 13.89 -3.34
CA ALA A 261 14.65 14.37 -2.42
C ALA A 261 15.09 14.26 -0.96
N PHE A 262 14.73 15.27 -0.18
CA PHE A 262 14.93 15.32 1.26
C PHE A 262 13.63 15.61 1.99
N GLN A 263 13.39 14.85 3.06
CA GLN A 263 12.18 14.95 3.86
C GLN A 263 12.48 15.02 5.36
N LEU A 264 11.74 15.85 6.07
CA LEU A 264 11.71 15.94 7.53
C LEU A 264 10.28 15.87 8.02
N GLY A 265 10.06 15.22 9.16
CA GLY A 265 8.72 15.11 9.73
C GLY A 265 8.69 14.99 11.24
N VAL A 266 7.70 15.61 11.85
CA VAL A 266 7.32 15.40 13.23
C VAL A 266 5.83 15.09 13.32
N GLU A 267 5.47 14.02 14.01
CA GLU A 267 4.09 13.67 14.35
C GLU A 267 3.95 13.56 15.86
N HIS A 268 2.89 14.17 16.41
CA HIS A 268 2.57 14.06 17.84
C HIS A 268 1.16 13.52 18.04
N LYS A 269 1.03 12.48 18.86
CA LYS A 269 -0.26 11.93 19.25
C LYS A 269 -0.83 12.68 20.45
N LEU A 270 -1.91 13.45 20.24
CA LEU A 270 -2.63 14.10 21.34
C LEU A 270 -3.43 13.07 22.15
N THR A 271 -4.09 12.13 21.46
CA THR A 271 -4.82 11.02 22.06
C THR A 271 -4.51 9.71 21.31
N GLY A 272 -5.14 8.60 21.71
CA GLY A 272 -5.04 7.33 20.97
C GLY A 272 -5.58 7.39 19.53
N THR A 273 -6.42 8.39 19.21
CA THR A 273 -7.12 8.52 17.92
C THR A 273 -6.91 9.86 17.22
N PHE A 274 -6.34 10.86 17.91
CA PHE A 274 -6.07 12.18 17.35
C PHE A 274 -4.58 12.48 17.35
N ARG A 275 -4.08 12.95 16.21
CA ARG A 275 -2.67 13.34 16.02
C ARG A 275 -2.54 14.57 15.14
N VAL A 276 -1.44 15.27 15.32
CA VAL A 276 -1.01 16.40 14.50
C VAL A 276 0.37 16.11 13.91
N TRP A 277 0.70 16.71 12.78
CA TRP A 277 2.02 16.62 12.18
C TRP A 277 2.47 17.93 11.53
N ALA A 278 3.78 18.06 11.40
CA ALA A 278 4.45 19.02 10.54
C ALA A 278 5.51 18.28 9.72
N GLU A 279 5.49 18.45 8.41
CA GLU A 279 6.41 17.78 7.47
C GLU A 279 6.94 18.79 6.46
N TYR A 280 8.22 18.65 6.10
CA TYR A 280 8.89 19.41 5.06
C TYR A 280 9.46 18.44 4.03
N GLU A 281 9.30 18.78 2.76
CA GLU A 281 9.79 18.01 1.61
C GLU A 281 10.46 19.00 0.65
N ASN A 282 11.58 18.57 0.08
CA ASN A 282 12.25 19.26 -1.01
C ASN A 282 12.67 18.24 -2.06
N GLN A 283 12.38 18.54 -3.32
CA GLN A 283 12.82 17.77 -4.47
C GLN A 283 13.70 18.65 -5.34
N SER A 284 14.91 18.18 -5.62
CA SER A 284 15.90 18.84 -6.45
C SER A 284 16.10 18.02 -7.71
N PRO A 285 15.45 18.41 -8.83
CA PRO A 285 15.63 17.72 -10.07
C PRO A 285 16.95 18.10 -10.75
N ASN A 286 17.47 17.24 -11.62
CA ASN A 286 18.67 17.53 -12.40
C ASN A 286 18.47 18.68 -13.39
N VAL A 287 17.25 18.81 -13.93
CA VAL A 287 16.87 19.86 -14.87
C VAL A 287 15.61 20.57 -14.38
N GLY A 288 15.67 21.89 -14.29
CA GLY A 288 14.58 22.73 -13.81
C GLY A 288 14.75 23.17 -12.35
N PRO A 289 13.79 23.94 -11.82
CA PRO A 289 13.92 24.46 -10.47
C PRO A 289 13.53 23.40 -9.43
N SER A 290 14.17 23.46 -8.26
CA SER A 290 13.75 22.65 -7.11
C SER A 290 12.34 23.03 -6.64
N THR A 291 11.63 22.04 -6.13
CA THR A 291 10.31 22.24 -5.51
C THR A 291 10.39 21.95 -4.02
N SER A 292 9.50 22.54 -3.24
CA SER A 292 9.41 22.24 -1.80
C SER A 292 8.00 22.39 -1.28
N ALA A 293 7.69 21.72 -0.17
CA ALA A 293 6.43 21.87 0.52
C ALA A 293 6.60 21.79 2.04
N ILE A 294 5.92 22.69 2.75
CA ILE A 294 5.64 22.55 4.19
C ILE A 294 4.19 22.09 4.34
N SER A 295 3.97 21.05 5.14
CA SER A 295 2.67 20.46 5.41
C SER A 295 2.39 20.45 6.91
N LEU A 296 1.31 21.10 7.35
CA LEU A 296 0.84 21.09 8.73
C LEU A 296 -0.53 20.43 8.76
N GLY A 297 -0.67 19.30 9.43
CA GLY A 297 -1.90 18.53 9.33
C GLY A 297 -2.40 17.89 10.62
N MET A 298 -3.64 17.43 10.53
CA MET A 298 -4.36 16.79 11.61
C MET A 298 -5.06 15.53 11.12
N ARG A 299 -5.09 14.53 11.98
CA ARG A 299 -5.77 13.27 11.69
C ARG A 299 -6.58 12.81 12.88
N LYS A 300 -7.82 12.45 12.61
CA LYS A 300 -8.73 11.80 13.55
C LYS A 300 -9.20 10.47 12.97
N ASP A 301 -9.01 9.41 13.75
CA ASP A 301 -9.50 8.08 13.45
C ASP A 301 -10.72 7.75 14.34
N TRP A 302 -11.79 7.22 13.74
CA TRP A 302 -12.93 6.60 14.44
C TRP A 302 -12.97 5.12 14.07
N LYS A 303 -13.32 4.26 15.03
CA LYS A 303 -13.39 2.80 14.89
C LYS A 303 -14.75 2.30 15.32
#